data_AF-A0A0Q7PE95-F1
#
_entry.id   AF-A0A0Q7PE95-F1
#
_cell.length_a   1.000
_cell.length_b   1.000
_cell.length_c   1.000
_cell.angle_alpha   90.00
_cell.angle_beta   90.00
_cell.angle_gamma   90.00
#
_symmetry.space_group_name_H-M   'P 1'
#
loop_
_entity.id
_entity.type
_entity.pdbx_description
1 polymer ?
#
loop_
_entity_poly.entity_id
_entity_poly.type
_entity_poly.pdbx_seq_one_letter_code
_entity_poly.pdbx_strand_id
1 'polypeptide(L)'
;MGNLFKGALLVLALAFCQAAHAQDNTGTLTVNINQFTSEKELPKKVDKQLRSGGLEWGVKDDLVVFTMVNKQFIDYPISHMTRYGQSESVTLPAGEYRITGIGLEMSAGFSVQKILDRGAFVNENVMGFTIEPGKTTTINIKPVIYKDAAFVVNFWMPTLMASVQTDAGTSEEKALNTRGDASVGWPQYSGPLKFVAK
;
A
#
# COMPACT_ATOMS: atom_id res chain seq x y z
N MET A 1 -31.19 -39.31 -50.42
CA MET A 1 -31.27 -39.43 -48.94
C MET A 1 -29.86 -39.42 -48.33
N GLY A 2 -29.07 -38.34 -48.48
CA GLY A 2 -27.64 -38.39 -48.09
C GLY A 2 -27.00 -37.10 -47.56
N ASN A 3 -27.70 -35.97 -47.58
CA ASN A 3 -27.06 -34.67 -47.28
C ASN A 3 -27.56 -34.00 -45.99
N LEU A 4 -28.55 -34.57 -45.29
CA LEU A 4 -29.12 -33.99 -44.07
C LEU A 4 -28.37 -34.38 -42.79
N PHE A 5 -27.53 -35.42 -42.82
CA PHE A 5 -26.82 -35.90 -41.62
C PHE A 5 -25.46 -35.24 -41.36
N LYS A 6 -24.87 -34.54 -42.34
CA LYS A 6 -23.54 -33.90 -42.19
C LYS A 6 -23.58 -32.50 -41.59
N GLY A 7 -24.72 -31.80 -41.67
CA GLY A 7 -24.87 -30.44 -41.13
C GLY A 7 -25.03 -30.39 -39.60
N ALA A 8 -25.61 -31.43 -38.99
CA ALA A 8 -25.92 -31.43 -37.56
C ALA A 8 -24.69 -31.64 -36.65
N LEU A 9 -23.64 -32.30 -37.15
CA LEU A 9 -22.42 -32.57 -36.38
C LEU A 9 -21.49 -31.35 -36.25
N LEU A 10 -21.56 -30.39 -37.18
CA LEU A 10 -20.70 -29.20 -37.14
C LEU A 10 -21.18 -28.16 -36.11
N VAL A 11 -22.49 -28.10 -35.85
CA VAL A 11 -23.08 -27.15 -34.89
C VAL A 11 -22.85 -27.60 -33.45
N LEU A 12 -22.80 -28.92 -33.17
CA LEU A 12 -22.50 -29.43 -31.83
C LEU A 12 -21.04 -29.19 -31.42
N ALA A 13 -20.09 -29.21 -32.37
CA ALA A 13 -18.67 -28.99 -32.07
C ALA A 13 -18.33 -27.52 -31.73
N LEU A 14 -19.13 -26.55 -32.21
CA LEU A 14 -18.94 -25.12 -31.91
C LEU A 14 -19.56 -24.69 -30.58
N ALA A 15 -20.47 -25.50 -30.00
CA ALA A 15 -21.11 -25.20 -28.72
C ALA A 15 -20.22 -25.56 -27.50
N PHE A 16 -19.18 -26.38 -27.68
CA PHE A 16 -18.29 -26.81 -26.60
C PHE A 16 -17.02 -25.95 -26.43
N CYS A 17 -16.78 -24.93 -27.27
CA CYS A 17 -15.61 -24.07 -27.15
C CYS A 17 -15.84 -22.75 -26.38
N GLN A 18 -17.05 -22.48 -25.88
CA GLN A 18 -17.39 -21.19 -25.25
C GLN A 18 -17.49 -21.18 -23.72
N ALA A 19 -16.90 -22.18 -23.05
CA ALA A 19 -16.72 -22.15 -21.60
C ALA A 19 -15.27 -22.52 -21.22
N ALA A 20 -14.29 -21.95 -21.91
CA ALA A 20 -13.09 -21.58 -21.18
C ALA A 20 -13.55 -20.49 -20.20
N HIS A 21 -13.89 -20.90 -18.97
CA HIS A 21 -13.98 -19.96 -17.87
C HIS A 21 -12.79 -19.03 -18.02
N ALA A 22 -13.05 -17.73 -18.20
CA ALA A 22 -12.05 -16.74 -17.87
C ALA A 22 -11.71 -17.04 -16.41
N GLN A 23 -10.66 -17.82 -16.19
CA GLN A 23 -10.07 -17.97 -14.88
C GLN A 23 -9.70 -16.54 -14.55
N ASP A 24 -10.45 -15.92 -13.65
CA ASP A 24 -10.18 -14.57 -13.20
C ASP A 24 -8.72 -14.56 -12.80
N ASN A 25 -7.88 -13.96 -13.65
CA ASN A 25 -6.42 -13.99 -13.55
C ASN A 25 -6.03 -13.00 -12.46
N THR A 26 -6.48 -13.32 -11.25
CA THR A 26 -6.51 -12.45 -10.08
C THR A 26 -6.03 -13.24 -8.89
N GLY A 27 -5.34 -12.55 -8.00
CA GLY A 27 -5.03 -13.05 -6.67
C GLY A 27 -5.60 -12.12 -5.61
N THR A 28 -5.31 -12.45 -4.36
CA THR A 28 -5.72 -11.64 -3.21
C THR A 28 -4.49 -10.93 -2.65
N LEU A 29 -4.56 -9.60 -2.56
CA LEU A 29 -3.66 -8.84 -1.72
C LEU A 29 -4.29 -8.70 -0.34
N THR A 30 -3.61 -9.16 0.70
CA THR A 30 -3.96 -8.84 2.09
C THR A 30 -2.99 -7.83 2.64
N VAL A 31 -3.49 -6.69 3.10
CA VAL A 31 -2.72 -5.71 3.88
C VAL A 31 -2.99 -5.98 5.35
N ASN A 32 -2.00 -6.54 6.04
CA ASN A 32 -2.06 -6.84 7.45
C ASN A 32 -1.28 -5.78 8.25
N ILE A 33 -1.99 -5.01 9.07
CA ILE A 33 -1.38 -4.00 9.93
C ILE A 33 -1.34 -4.53 11.35
N ASN A 34 -0.14 -4.83 11.85
CA ASN A 34 0.03 -5.34 13.21
C ASN A 34 -0.34 -4.28 14.26
N GLN A 35 -0.54 -4.73 15.50
CA GLN A 35 -0.53 -3.81 16.64
C GLN A 35 0.79 -3.04 16.67
N PHE A 36 0.73 -1.73 16.92
CA PHE A 36 1.95 -0.95 17.01
C PHE A 36 2.76 -1.36 18.25
N THR A 37 4.08 -1.27 18.14
CA THR A 37 5.00 -1.33 19.28
C THR A 37 5.59 0.04 19.52
N SER A 38 6.17 0.27 20.69
CA SER A 38 6.85 1.53 21.01
C SER A 38 8.15 1.24 21.73
N GLU A 39 9.22 1.92 21.37
CA GLU A 39 10.52 1.78 22.04
C GLU A 39 10.51 2.39 23.46
N LYS A 40 9.59 3.32 23.71
CA LYS A 40 9.43 4.01 24.99
C LYS A 40 8.00 3.95 25.46
N GLU A 41 7.79 4.06 26.77
CA GLU A 41 6.45 4.20 27.32
C GLU A 41 5.76 5.44 26.74
N LEU A 42 4.55 5.24 26.20
CA LEU A 42 3.76 6.30 25.62
C LEU A 42 2.91 6.99 26.68
N PRO A 43 2.75 8.32 26.64
CA PRO A 43 1.75 8.99 27.45
C PRO A 43 0.36 8.38 27.20
N LYS A 44 -0.43 8.13 28.26
CA LYS A 44 -1.75 7.46 28.17
C LYS A 44 -2.68 8.07 27.11
N LYS A 45 -2.66 9.40 26.95
CA LYS A 45 -3.45 10.10 25.93
C LYS A 45 -3.00 9.76 24.51
N VAL A 46 -1.69 9.65 24.30
CA VAL A 46 -1.08 9.28 23.01
C VAL A 46 -1.37 7.82 22.68
N ASP A 47 -1.16 6.90 23.63
CA ASP A 47 -1.48 5.48 23.45
C ASP A 47 -2.96 5.28 23.08
N LYS A 48 -3.88 5.91 23.83
CA LYS A 48 -5.32 5.84 23.53
C LYS A 48 -5.65 6.36 22.13
N GLN A 49 -5.02 7.45 21.70
CA GLN A 49 -5.23 8.02 20.37
C GLN A 49 -4.70 7.08 19.28
N LEU A 50 -3.47 6.57 19.43
CA LEU A 50 -2.84 5.67 18.46
C LEU A 50 -3.62 4.36 18.32
N ARG A 51 -4.15 3.79 19.40
CA ARG A 51 -5.00 2.57 19.33
C ARG A 51 -6.27 2.74 18.49
N SER A 52 -6.77 3.96 18.35
CA SER A 52 -7.89 4.28 17.45
C SER A 52 -7.45 4.65 16.04
N GLY A 53 -6.14 4.68 15.78
CA GLY A 53 -5.55 5.00 14.49
C GLY A 53 -5.51 3.82 13.52
N GLY A 54 -4.94 4.08 12.37
CA GLY A 54 -4.74 3.14 11.28
C GLY A 54 -3.81 3.74 10.25
N LEU A 55 -3.56 2.99 9.19
CA LEU A 55 -2.76 3.44 8.06
C LEU A 55 -3.66 3.63 6.85
N GLU A 56 -3.50 4.79 6.20
CA GLU A 56 -4.13 5.05 4.92
C GLU A 56 -3.25 4.47 3.80
N TRP A 57 -3.90 3.79 2.86
CA TRP A 57 -3.23 3.21 1.70
C TRP A 57 -4.13 3.18 0.47
N GLY A 58 -3.52 2.97 -0.69
CA GLY A 58 -4.21 2.88 -1.96
C GLY A 58 -3.50 1.94 -2.91
N VAL A 59 -4.26 1.40 -3.86
CA VAL A 59 -3.73 0.56 -4.94
C VAL A 59 -4.38 0.98 -6.25
N LYS A 60 -3.57 1.11 -7.30
CA LYS A 60 -3.99 1.44 -8.66
C LYS A 60 -2.90 0.94 -9.60
N ASP A 61 -3.32 0.31 -10.69
CA ASP A 61 -2.41 -0.29 -11.66
C ASP A 61 -1.44 -1.26 -10.96
N ASP A 62 -0.12 -1.05 -11.06
CA ASP A 62 0.92 -1.87 -10.44
C ASP A 62 1.50 -1.28 -9.14
N LEU A 63 0.87 -0.24 -8.57
CA LEU A 63 1.44 0.51 -7.45
C LEU A 63 0.57 0.42 -6.19
N VAL A 64 1.21 0.09 -5.06
CA VAL A 64 0.62 0.19 -3.72
C VAL A 64 1.30 1.34 -2.99
N VAL A 65 0.52 2.26 -2.45
CA VAL A 65 1.01 3.46 -1.77
C VAL A 65 0.53 3.46 -0.33
N PHE A 66 1.47 3.59 0.61
CA PHE A 66 1.20 3.88 2.02
C PHE A 66 1.61 5.31 2.33
N THR A 67 0.83 6.02 3.15
CA THR A 67 1.09 7.45 3.39
C THR A 67 0.97 7.86 4.85
N MET A 68 1.90 8.72 5.27
CA MET A 68 1.85 9.52 6.50
C MET A 68 1.38 10.96 6.25
N VAL A 69 1.23 11.35 4.98
CA VAL A 69 0.70 12.64 4.54
C VAL A 69 -0.80 12.52 4.26
N ASN A 70 -1.56 13.57 4.60
CA ASN A 70 -3.00 13.61 4.35
C ASN A 70 -3.30 13.48 2.84
N LYS A 71 -4.22 12.58 2.49
CA LYS A 71 -4.60 12.27 1.10
C LYS A 71 -5.03 13.45 0.23
N GLN A 72 -5.48 14.58 0.81
CA GLN A 72 -5.83 15.77 0.03
C GLN A 72 -4.63 16.40 -0.73
N PHE A 73 -3.40 16.06 -0.33
CA PHE A 73 -2.17 16.52 -0.98
C PHE A 73 -1.61 15.50 -1.98
N ILE A 74 -2.29 14.36 -2.14
CA ILE A 74 -1.80 13.22 -2.91
C ILE A 74 -2.71 13.05 -4.13
N ASP A 75 -2.14 13.06 -5.34
CA ASP A 75 -2.87 12.80 -6.59
C ASP A 75 -2.93 11.29 -6.87
N TYR A 76 -3.42 10.54 -5.88
CA TYR A 76 -3.50 9.08 -5.93
C TYR A 76 -4.71 8.61 -5.12
N PRO A 77 -5.43 7.55 -5.56
CA PRO A 77 -6.61 7.06 -4.84
C PRO A 77 -6.22 6.34 -3.54
N ILE A 78 -6.05 7.10 -2.47
CA ILE A 78 -5.91 6.59 -1.10
C ILE A 78 -7.31 6.25 -0.57
N SER A 79 -7.82 5.09 -0.99
CA SER A 79 -9.20 4.63 -0.78
C SER A 79 -9.38 3.78 0.48
N HIS A 80 -8.29 3.28 1.08
CA HIS A 80 -8.34 2.33 2.20
C HIS A 80 -7.79 2.94 3.48
N MET A 81 -8.34 2.51 4.62
CA MET A 81 -7.79 2.76 5.95
C MET A 81 -7.92 1.51 6.79
N THR A 82 -6.79 0.90 7.12
CA THR A 82 -6.75 -0.32 7.93
C THR A 82 -6.20 0.01 9.32
N ARG A 83 -6.96 -0.33 10.36
CA ARG A 83 -6.63 -0.04 11.76
C ARG A 83 -5.48 -0.89 12.27
N TYR A 84 -4.78 -0.42 13.30
CA TYR A 84 -3.73 -1.22 13.95
C TYR A 84 -4.30 -2.52 14.55
N GLY A 85 -3.61 -3.62 14.27
CA GLY A 85 -4.03 -4.98 14.63
C GLY A 85 -5.15 -5.55 13.76
N GLN A 86 -5.39 -4.98 12.58
CA GLN A 86 -6.38 -5.48 11.64
C GLN A 86 -5.78 -5.71 10.26
N SER A 87 -6.49 -6.48 9.46
CA SER A 87 -6.17 -6.73 8.07
C SER A 87 -7.34 -6.35 7.16
N GLU A 88 -7.00 -6.03 5.92
CA GLU A 88 -7.95 -5.78 4.83
C GLU A 88 -7.46 -6.51 3.58
N SER A 89 -8.38 -7.12 2.84
CA SER A 89 -8.04 -7.88 1.63
C SER A 89 -8.75 -7.30 0.41
N VAL A 90 -8.05 -7.25 -0.71
CA VAL A 90 -8.56 -6.80 -2.00
C VAL A 90 -8.18 -7.79 -3.09
N THR A 91 -9.07 -8.02 -4.05
CA THR A 91 -8.79 -8.83 -5.24
C THR A 91 -8.09 -7.95 -6.27
N LEU A 92 -6.95 -8.40 -6.78
CA LEU A 92 -6.14 -7.67 -7.77
C LEU A 92 -5.82 -8.56 -8.97
N PRO A 93 -5.67 -7.98 -10.17
CA PRO A 93 -5.10 -8.70 -11.31
C PRO A 93 -3.74 -9.29 -10.96
N ALA A 94 -3.47 -10.49 -11.45
CA ALA A 94 -2.16 -11.10 -11.34
C ALA A 94 -1.13 -10.27 -12.12
N GLY A 95 0.06 -10.13 -11.53
CA GLY A 95 1.10 -9.28 -12.07
C GLY A 95 2.11 -8.85 -11.02
N GLU A 96 3.09 -8.08 -11.48
CA GLU A 96 4.11 -7.46 -10.64
C GLU A 96 3.60 -6.15 -10.07
N TYR A 97 3.85 -5.92 -8.79
CA TYR A 97 3.45 -4.73 -8.06
C TYR A 97 4.65 -4.15 -7.29
N ARG A 98 4.57 -2.85 -7.01
CA ARG A 98 5.59 -2.10 -6.25
C ARG A 98 4.95 -1.39 -5.08
N ILE A 99 5.70 -1.29 -3.98
CA ILE A 99 5.30 -0.56 -2.78
C ILE A 99 6.06 0.76 -2.71
N THR A 100 5.34 1.87 -2.59
CA THR A 100 5.88 3.21 -2.35
C THR A 100 5.38 3.74 -1.02
N GLY A 101 6.27 4.40 -0.27
CA GLY A 101 5.93 5.05 0.99
C GLY A 101 6.01 6.56 0.87
N ILE A 102 5.01 7.27 1.38
CA ILE A 102 5.04 8.72 1.55
C ILE A 102 5.29 9.00 3.03
N GLY A 103 6.49 9.48 3.34
CA GLY A 103 6.92 9.80 4.68
C GLY A 103 6.66 11.25 5.05
N LEU A 104 6.66 11.50 6.36
CA LEU A 104 6.60 12.84 6.94
C LEU A 104 7.49 12.83 8.17
N GLU A 105 8.54 13.65 8.16
CA GLU A 105 9.29 14.02 9.36
C GLU A 105 8.65 15.27 9.95
N MET A 106 8.36 15.27 11.26
CA MET A 106 7.77 16.44 11.87
C MET A 106 8.82 17.53 11.96
N SER A 107 8.51 18.68 11.35
CA SER A 107 9.35 19.87 11.45
C SER A 107 8.51 21.05 11.91
N ALA A 108 9.15 22.00 12.59
CA ALA A 108 8.48 23.24 12.99
C ALA A 108 8.03 24.02 11.73
N GLY A 109 6.72 24.17 11.57
CA GLY A 109 6.10 24.90 10.47
C GLY A 109 4.82 25.59 10.93
N PHE A 110 4.68 26.88 10.60
CA PHE A 110 3.50 27.69 10.96
C PHE A 110 2.32 27.55 9.97
N SER A 111 2.46 26.70 8.96
CA SER A 111 1.45 26.45 7.93
C SER A 111 1.63 25.05 7.35
N VAL A 112 0.56 24.44 6.84
CA VAL A 112 0.60 23.09 6.27
C VAL A 112 1.60 22.98 5.12
N GLN A 113 1.66 23.98 4.22
CA GLN A 113 2.62 23.98 3.12
C GLN A 113 4.08 23.90 3.60
N LYS A 114 4.45 24.69 4.62
CA LYS A 114 5.81 24.64 5.20
C LYS A 114 6.13 23.29 5.86
N ILE A 115 5.13 22.63 6.44
CA ILE A 115 5.30 21.29 7.02
C ILE A 115 5.57 20.28 5.88
N LEU A 116 4.80 20.33 4.80
CA LEU A 116 5.01 19.47 3.64
C LEU A 116 6.38 19.72 3.00
N ASP A 117 6.74 20.97 2.74
CA ASP A 117 7.99 21.31 2.04
C ASP A 117 9.24 20.88 2.80
N ARG A 118 9.19 20.89 4.13
CA ARG A 118 10.33 20.54 5.00
C ARG A 118 10.33 19.09 5.43
N GLY A 119 9.15 18.53 5.67
CA GLY A 119 8.99 17.26 6.34
C GLY A 119 8.63 16.11 5.40
N ALA A 120 7.85 16.37 4.36
CA ALA A 120 7.33 15.30 3.51
C ALA A 120 8.35 14.84 2.46
N PHE A 121 8.26 13.57 2.08
CA PHE A 121 9.10 12.93 1.08
C PHE A 121 8.46 11.66 0.53
N VAL A 122 8.94 11.22 -0.62
CA VAL A 122 8.52 9.98 -1.27
C VAL A 122 9.69 9.01 -1.32
N ASN A 123 9.44 7.78 -0.89
CA ASN A 123 10.30 6.62 -1.06
C ASN A 123 9.69 5.72 -2.14
N GLU A 124 10.13 5.89 -3.38
CA GLU A 124 9.58 5.15 -4.50
C GLU A 124 10.09 3.71 -4.53
N ASN A 125 9.19 2.77 -4.84
CA ASN A 125 9.53 1.38 -5.19
C ASN A 125 10.40 0.67 -4.14
N VAL A 126 10.12 0.89 -2.86
CA VAL A 126 10.88 0.33 -1.74
C VAL A 126 10.93 -1.20 -1.81
N MET A 127 9.83 -1.80 -2.24
CA MET A 127 9.66 -3.25 -2.37
C MET A 127 8.90 -3.60 -3.65
N GLY A 128 9.17 -4.77 -4.21
CA GLY A 128 8.39 -5.38 -5.30
C GLY A 128 7.81 -6.71 -4.85
N PHE A 129 6.68 -7.10 -5.44
CA PHE A 129 6.04 -8.40 -5.19
C PHE A 129 5.13 -8.80 -6.34
N THR A 130 4.83 -10.09 -6.42
CA THR A 130 3.92 -10.65 -7.43
C THR A 130 2.58 -11.01 -6.79
N ILE A 131 1.48 -10.68 -7.47
CA ILE A 131 0.18 -11.29 -7.24
C ILE A 131 0.05 -12.47 -8.19
N GLU A 132 -0.01 -13.68 -7.64
CA GLU A 132 -0.23 -14.91 -8.42
C GLU A 132 -1.72 -15.27 -8.48
N PRO A 133 -2.21 -15.83 -9.61
CA PRO A 133 -3.62 -16.21 -9.73
C PRO A 133 -4.06 -17.22 -8.67
N GLY A 134 -5.19 -16.94 -8.01
CA GLY A 134 -5.77 -17.80 -6.98
C GLY A 134 -5.00 -17.87 -5.67
N LYS A 135 -3.91 -17.10 -5.51
CA LYS A 135 -3.10 -17.08 -4.30
C LYS A 135 -3.29 -15.80 -3.50
N THR A 136 -2.87 -15.86 -2.23
CA THR A 136 -2.82 -14.70 -1.35
C THR A 136 -1.39 -14.24 -1.17
N THR A 137 -1.15 -12.97 -1.46
CA THR A 137 0.07 -12.26 -1.08
C THR A 137 -0.27 -11.32 0.08
N THR A 138 0.53 -11.34 1.15
CA THR A 138 0.29 -10.51 2.33
C THR A 138 1.39 -9.48 2.48
N ILE A 139 1.03 -8.19 2.51
CA ILE A 139 1.91 -7.13 3.00
C ILE A 139 1.71 -7.03 4.51
N ASN A 140 2.74 -7.40 5.27
CA ASN A 140 2.76 -7.25 6.72
C ASN A 140 3.40 -5.91 7.07
N ILE A 141 2.68 -5.05 7.79
CA ILE A 141 3.20 -3.79 8.31
C ILE A 141 3.29 -3.87 9.83
N LYS A 142 4.49 -3.64 10.37
CA LYS A 142 4.76 -3.49 11.80
C LYS A 142 5.02 -2.02 12.11
N PRO A 143 4.05 -1.28 12.67
CA PRO A 143 4.27 0.10 13.08
C PRO A 143 5.12 0.12 14.35
N VAL A 144 6.30 0.74 14.30
CA VAL A 144 7.20 0.91 15.45
C VAL A 144 7.24 2.39 15.81
N ILE A 145 6.69 2.76 16.97
CA ILE A 145 6.62 4.16 17.41
C ILE A 145 8.00 4.58 17.93
N TYR A 146 8.58 5.57 17.25
CA TYR A 146 9.77 6.27 17.68
C TYR A 146 9.38 7.61 18.31
N LYS A 147 10.17 8.03 19.29
CA LYS A 147 10.08 9.38 19.84
C LYS A 147 10.91 10.32 18.97
N ASP A 148 10.24 11.13 18.15
CA ASP A 148 10.89 12.21 17.43
C ASP A 148 10.77 13.51 18.25
N ALA A 149 11.91 14.05 18.65
CA ALA A 149 12.01 15.29 19.43
C ALA A 149 12.15 16.49 18.49
N ALA A 150 11.13 16.73 17.66
CA ALA A 150 11.08 17.93 16.84
C ALA A 150 10.56 19.13 17.66
N PHE A 151 11.49 19.93 18.21
CA PHE A 151 11.21 21.14 19.00
C PHE A 151 10.41 20.86 20.30
N VAL A 152 9.92 21.88 21.03
CA VAL A 152 9.33 21.82 22.39
C VAL A 152 8.11 20.85 22.55
N VAL A 153 7.71 20.13 21.51
CA VAL A 153 6.59 19.18 21.49
C VAL A 153 7.07 17.79 21.04
N ASN A 154 6.78 16.75 21.82
CA ASN A 154 7.12 15.37 21.44
C ASN A 154 6.14 14.86 20.38
N PHE A 155 6.65 14.46 19.21
CA PHE A 155 5.86 13.77 18.20
C PHE A 155 6.09 12.26 18.28
N TRP A 156 5.00 11.50 18.16
CA TRP A 156 4.99 10.04 18.24
C TRP A 156 4.49 9.51 16.90
N MET A 157 5.42 9.21 16.01
CA MET A 157 5.11 8.69 14.68
C MET A 157 5.68 7.28 14.51
N PRO A 158 4.94 6.38 13.85
CA PRO A 158 5.45 5.06 13.55
C PRO A 158 6.41 5.10 12.38
N THR A 159 7.50 4.35 12.47
CA THR A 159 8.14 3.77 11.31
C THR A 159 7.34 2.56 10.86
N LEU A 160 7.05 2.47 9.56
CA LEU A 160 6.28 1.40 8.95
C LEU A 160 7.23 0.35 8.41
N MET A 161 7.55 -0.64 9.25
CA MET A 161 8.39 -1.77 8.84
C MET A 161 7.54 -2.76 8.04
N ALA A 162 7.80 -2.88 6.74
CA ALA A 162 7.02 -3.69 5.82
C ALA A 162 7.78 -4.95 5.40
N SER A 163 7.06 -6.07 5.31
CA SER A 163 7.53 -7.29 4.62
C SER A 163 6.42 -7.88 3.76
N VAL A 164 6.80 -8.61 2.73
CA VAL A 164 5.87 -9.32 1.84
C VAL A 164 5.96 -10.81 2.14
N GLN A 165 4.82 -11.43 2.43
CA GLN A 165 4.69 -12.85 2.67
C GLN A 165 3.91 -13.50 1.52
N THR A 166 4.47 -14.60 1.01
CA THR A 166 3.88 -15.47 -0.01
C THR A 166 4.06 -16.93 0.43
N ASP A 167 3.57 -17.88 -0.38
CA ASP A 167 3.84 -19.31 -0.16
C ASP A 167 5.34 -19.66 -0.17
N ALA A 168 6.16 -18.88 -0.88
CA ALA A 168 7.60 -19.09 -0.97
C ALA A 168 8.37 -18.61 0.28
N GLY A 169 7.73 -17.80 1.13
CA GLY A 169 8.33 -17.26 2.34
C GLY A 169 8.02 -15.79 2.58
N THR A 170 8.74 -15.18 3.52
CA THR A 170 8.63 -13.76 3.88
C THR A 170 9.89 -13.02 3.48
N SER A 171 9.73 -11.87 2.81
CA SER A 171 10.84 -11.00 2.43
C SER A 171 11.51 -10.36 3.65
N GLU A 172 12.70 -9.79 3.44
CA GLU A 172 13.30 -8.88 4.40
C GLU A 172 12.37 -7.70 4.71
N GLU A 173 12.45 -7.21 5.95
CA GLU A 173 11.71 -6.02 6.38
C GLU A 173 12.37 -4.74 5.88
N LYS A 174 11.57 -3.81 5.34
CA LYS A 174 12.04 -2.48 4.93
C LYS A 174 11.15 -1.38 5.49
N ALA A 175 11.75 -0.28 5.92
CA ALA A 175 11.01 0.90 6.36
C ALA A 175 10.44 1.65 5.15
N LEU A 176 9.11 1.80 5.09
CA LEU A 176 8.47 2.51 3.98
C LEU A 176 8.59 4.03 4.09
N ASN A 177 8.62 4.57 5.31
CA ASN A 177 8.47 6.00 5.60
C ASN A 177 9.66 6.60 6.38
N THR A 178 10.85 6.00 6.29
CA THR A 178 12.09 6.56 6.83
C THR A 178 12.85 7.25 5.71
N ARG A 179 13.32 8.47 5.95
CA ARG A 179 14.11 9.21 4.96
C ARG A 179 15.50 8.58 4.82
N GLY A 180 15.96 8.43 3.58
CA GLY A 180 17.31 7.98 3.22
C GLY A 180 17.77 8.62 1.92
N ASP A 181 18.88 8.14 1.38
CA ASP A 181 19.52 8.76 0.20
C ASP A 181 18.67 8.68 -1.07
N ALA A 182 17.81 7.67 -1.18
CA ALA A 182 16.88 7.50 -2.29
C ALA A 182 15.56 8.29 -2.12
N SER A 183 15.36 8.96 -0.98
CA SER A 183 14.13 9.72 -0.71
C SER A 183 14.10 11.01 -1.51
N VAL A 184 12.98 11.26 -2.18
CA VAL A 184 12.76 12.53 -2.88
C VAL A 184 11.92 13.46 -2.01
N GLY A 185 12.48 14.60 -1.62
CA GLY A 185 11.77 15.61 -0.83
C GLY A 185 10.53 16.12 -1.57
N TRP A 186 9.47 16.45 -0.81
CA TRP A 186 8.19 16.87 -1.39
C TRP A 186 8.30 18.03 -2.39
N PRO A 187 9.10 19.10 -2.17
CA PRO A 187 9.26 20.16 -3.16
C PRO A 187 9.89 19.68 -4.48
N GLN A 188 10.82 18.74 -4.41
CA GLN A 188 11.58 18.21 -5.56
C GLN A 188 10.85 17.07 -6.27
N TYR A 189 9.87 16.45 -5.60
CA TYR A 189 9.11 15.36 -6.19
C TYR A 189 8.22 15.86 -7.33
N SER A 190 8.44 15.27 -8.50
CA SER A 190 7.73 15.56 -9.76
C SER A 190 6.94 14.36 -10.29
N GLY A 191 6.91 13.26 -9.53
CA GLY A 191 6.16 12.06 -9.90
C GLY A 191 4.66 12.20 -9.69
N PRO A 192 3.89 11.17 -10.10
CA PRO A 192 2.43 11.25 -10.22
C PRO A 192 1.69 11.31 -8.88
N LEU A 193 2.37 11.06 -7.76
CA LEU A 193 1.72 11.03 -6.44
C LEU A 193 1.46 12.41 -5.84
N LYS A 194 2.12 13.47 -6.32
CA LYS A 194 1.98 14.80 -5.72
C LYS A 194 0.88 15.58 -6.42
N PHE A 195 -0.07 16.08 -5.64
CA PHE A 195 -1.07 17.00 -6.15
C PHE A 195 -0.43 18.32 -6.59
N VAL A 196 -0.67 18.70 -7.84
CA VAL A 196 -0.32 20.00 -8.40
C VAL A 196 -1.62 20.67 -8.79
N ALA A 197 -1.94 21.80 -8.14
CA ALA A 197 -3.08 22.61 -8.52
C ALA A 197 -2.92 23.04 -9.99
N LYS A 198 -3.88 22.67 -10.84
CA LYS A 198 -3.96 23.10 -12.23
C LYS A 198 -4.68 24.44 -12.34
#